data_AF-A0A945B105-F1
#
_entry.id   AF-A0A945B105-F1
#
_cell.length_a   1.000
_cell.length_b   1.000
_cell.length_c   1.000
_cell.angle_alpha   90.00
_cell.angle_beta   90.00
_cell.angle_gamma   90.00
#
_symmetry.space_group_name_H-M   'P 1'
#
loop_
_entity.id
_entity.type
_entity.pdbx_description
1 polymer ?
#
loop_
_entity_poly.entity_id
_entity_poly.type
_entity_poly.pdbx_seq_one_letter_code
_entity_poly.pdbx_strand_id
1 'polypeptide(L)'
;IQDMMQEMNDFGEDADLKQAVTDLSIEYGLVSNYTSMVVVRDEVFESLGIKRFNKQRVENEKQTQSKRSTQTPVSRRVDTQQPMFNSTRASHSGSGSFDSWMFVLLLPMLVISRRFRKY
;
A
#
# COMPACT_ATOMS: atom_id res chain seq x y z
N ILE A 1 -14.42 -9.69 1.94
CA ILE A 1 -15.70 -9.93 2.65
C ILE A 1 -16.37 -8.65 3.15
N GLN A 2 -15.62 -7.66 3.67
CA GLN A 2 -16.23 -6.45 4.25
C GLN A 2 -17.07 -5.67 3.23
N ASP A 3 -16.54 -5.48 2.01
CA ASP A 3 -17.27 -4.79 0.94
C ASP A 3 -18.59 -5.48 0.59
N MET A 4 -18.59 -6.81 0.43
CA MET A 4 -19.82 -7.59 0.17
C MET A 4 -20.82 -7.52 1.32
N MET A 5 -20.33 -7.50 2.58
CA MET A 5 -21.20 -7.32 3.74
C MET A 5 -21.78 -5.91 3.81
N GLN A 6 -21.01 -4.89 3.43
CA GLN A 6 -21.47 -3.52 3.35
C GLN A 6 -22.52 -3.35 2.25
N GLU A 7 -22.29 -3.93 1.07
CA GLU A 7 -23.25 -3.94 -0.03
C GLU A 7 -24.60 -4.56 0.39
N MET A 8 -24.58 -5.71 1.09
CA MET A 8 -25.81 -6.29 1.65
C MET A 8 -26.49 -5.41 2.71
N ASN A 9 -25.71 -4.65 3.50
CA ASN A 9 -26.30 -3.72 4.47
C ASN A 9 -26.93 -2.49 3.79
N ASP A 10 -26.33 -2.02 2.70
CA ASP A 10 -26.75 -0.80 1.99
C ASP A 10 -27.93 -1.08 1.04
N PHE A 11 -27.96 -2.25 0.39
CA PHE A 11 -28.93 -2.59 -0.66
C PHE A 11 -29.91 -3.71 -0.27
N GLY A 12 -29.71 -4.35 0.88
CA GLY A 12 -30.52 -5.47 1.35
C GLY A 12 -29.85 -6.83 1.13
N GLU A 13 -30.37 -7.86 1.82
CA GLU A 13 -29.79 -9.20 1.79
C GLU A 13 -29.98 -9.84 0.40
N ASP A 14 -28.87 -10.17 -0.25
CA ASP A 14 -28.81 -10.94 -1.50
C ASP A 14 -28.29 -12.35 -1.20
N ALA A 15 -28.98 -13.36 -1.71
CA ALA A 15 -28.63 -14.76 -1.51
C ALA A 15 -27.25 -15.10 -2.07
N ASP A 16 -26.88 -14.51 -3.21
CA ASP A 16 -25.59 -14.76 -3.85
C ASP A 16 -24.44 -14.15 -3.04
N LEU A 17 -24.60 -12.90 -2.57
CA LEU A 17 -23.62 -12.25 -1.71
C LEU A 17 -23.49 -12.95 -0.35
N LYS A 18 -24.60 -13.41 0.24
CA LYS A 18 -24.58 -14.17 1.48
C LYS A 18 -23.81 -15.48 1.34
N GLN A 19 -24.05 -16.21 0.25
CA GLN A 19 -23.35 -17.45 -0.04
C GLN A 19 -21.85 -17.18 -0.23
N ALA A 20 -21.48 -16.17 -1.02
CA ALA A 20 -20.09 -15.79 -1.22
C ALA A 20 -19.38 -15.39 0.09
N VAL A 21 -20.03 -14.62 0.96
CA VAL A 21 -19.49 -14.27 2.28
C VAL A 21 -19.34 -15.50 3.17
N THR A 22 -20.31 -16.42 3.15
CA THR A 22 -20.28 -17.65 3.95
C THR A 22 -19.14 -18.56 3.51
N ASP A 23 -19.02 -18.82 2.21
CA ASP A 23 -17.98 -19.69 1.65
C ASP A 23 -16.58 -19.13 1.92
N LEU A 24 -16.39 -17.83 1.67
CA LEU A 24 -15.12 -17.17 1.93
C LEU A 24 -14.77 -17.15 3.42
N SER A 25 -15.77 -17.02 4.29
CA SER A 25 -15.56 -17.08 5.73
C SER A 25 -15.18 -18.47 6.20
N ILE A 26 -15.77 -19.54 5.64
CA ILE A 26 -15.41 -20.93 5.95
C ILE A 26 -14.00 -21.24 5.44
N GLU A 27 -13.70 -20.88 4.20
CA GLU A 27 -12.41 -21.15 3.54
C GLU A 27 -11.23 -20.54 4.31
N TYR A 28 -11.37 -19.29 4.75
CA TYR A 28 -10.32 -18.58 5.48
C TYR A 28 -10.45 -18.67 7.01
N GLY A 29 -11.46 -19.39 7.53
CA GLY A 29 -11.70 -19.56 8.95
C GLY A 29 -12.03 -18.26 9.69
N LEU A 30 -12.77 -17.36 9.04
CA LEU A 30 -13.19 -16.07 9.55
C LEU A 30 -14.55 -16.16 10.24
N VAL A 31 -14.72 -15.39 11.31
CA VAL A 31 -16.01 -15.21 11.99
C VAL A 31 -16.69 -13.99 11.38
N SER A 32 -17.94 -14.16 10.97
CA SER A 32 -18.75 -13.13 10.31
C SER A 32 -20.18 -13.15 10.85
N ASN A 33 -21.07 -12.31 10.31
CA ASN A 33 -22.49 -12.36 10.66
C ASN A 33 -23.16 -13.70 10.25
N TYR A 34 -22.53 -14.46 9.34
CA TYR A 34 -23.07 -15.71 8.82
C TYR A 34 -22.28 -16.95 9.28
N THR A 35 -21.17 -16.78 9.99
CA THR A 35 -20.32 -17.87 10.47
C THR A 35 -19.90 -17.65 11.91
N SER A 36 -19.98 -18.70 12.73
CA SER A 36 -19.62 -18.65 14.15
C SER A 36 -18.51 -19.64 14.49
N MET A 37 -17.66 -19.29 15.46
CA MET A 37 -16.65 -20.21 15.98
C MET A 37 -17.22 -21.07 17.11
N VAL A 38 -17.20 -22.38 16.91
CA VAL A 38 -17.61 -23.34 17.95
C VAL A 38 -16.43 -23.59 18.90
N VAL A 39 -16.67 -23.42 20.20
CA VAL A 39 -15.68 -23.66 21.25
C VAL A 39 -16.25 -24.68 22.24
N VAL A 40 -15.78 -25.91 22.12
CA VAL A 40 -16.14 -27.02 23.01
C VAL A 40 -14.90 -27.82 23.36
N ARG A 41 -15.05 -28.78 24.28
CA ARG A 41 -13.96 -29.67 24.68
C ARG A 41 -13.62 -30.65 23.56
N ASP A 42 -12.41 -31.18 23.60
CA ASP A 42 -11.84 -32.02 22.53
C ASP A 42 -12.67 -33.31 22.34
N GLU A 43 -13.14 -33.92 23.43
CA GLU A 43 -14.00 -35.11 23.38
C GLU A 43 -15.35 -34.84 22.68
N VAL A 44 -15.86 -33.60 22.74
CA VAL A 44 -17.13 -33.23 22.10
C VAL A 44 -16.93 -33.12 20.58
N PHE A 45 -15.80 -32.53 20.13
CA PHE A 45 -15.46 -32.50 18.71
C PHE A 45 -15.34 -33.91 18.11
N GLU A 46 -14.70 -34.82 18.83
CA GLU A 46 -14.54 -36.22 18.40
C GLU A 46 -15.89 -36.95 18.34
N SER A 47 -16.72 -36.80 19.37
CA SER A 47 -18.05 -37.44 19.43
C SER A 47 -18.99 -36.98 18.31
N LEU A 48 -18.88 -35.71 17.89
CA LEU A 48 -19.70 -35.13 16.83
C LEU A 48 -19.05 -35.24 15.43
N GLY A 49 -17.86 -35.84 15.32
CA GLY A 49 -17.12 -35.95 14.07
C GLY A 49 -16.70 -34.60 13.46
N ILE A 50 -16.63 -33.54 14.28
CA ILE A 50 -16.30 -32.19 13.81
C ILE A 50 -14.78 -32.04 13.72
N LYS A 51 -14.29 -31.84 12.50
CA LYS A 51 -12.85 -31.65 12.21
C LYS A 51 -12.36 -30.29 12.69
N ARG A 52 -11.16 -30.26 13.28
CA ARG A 52 -10.55 -29.06 13.86
C ARG A 52 -9.54 -28.40 12.92
N PHE A 53 -10.00 -27.96 11.75
CA PHE A 53 -9.14 -27.33 10.74
C PHE A 53 -8.39 -26.09 11.26
N ASN A 54 -9.06 -25.26 12.07
CA ASN A 54 -8.43 -24.09 12.68
C ASN A 54 -7.26 -24.45 13.62
N LYS A 55 -7.37 -25.54 14.39
CA LYS A 55 -6.29 -26.01 15.27
C LYS A 55 -5.07 -26.42 14.44
N GLN A 56 -5.29 -27.21 13.40
CA GLN A 56 -4.23 -27.66 12.48
C GLN A 56 -3.54 -26.48 11.79
N ARG A 57 -4.31 -25.50 11.30
CA ARG A 57 -3.76 -24.28 10.69
C ARG A 57 -2.87 -23.51 11.66
N VAL A 58 -3.36 -23.25 12.88
CA VAL A 58 -2.61 -22.49 13.90
C VAL A 58 -1.33 -23.22 14.31
N GLU A 59 -1.34 -24.55 14.40
CA GLU A 59 -0.15 -25.35 14.68
C GLU A 59 0.91 -25.18 13.57
N ASN A 60 0.51 -25.23 12.30
CA ASN A 60 1.40 -24.99 11.17
C ASN A 60 2.00 -23.57 11.16
N GLU A 61 1.19 -22.57 11.49
CA GLU A 61 1.63 -21.17 11.61
C GLU A 61 2.64 -21.01 12.74
N LYS A 62 2.38 -21.60 13.91
CA LYS A 62 3.31 -21.59 15.06
C LYS A 62 4.65 -22.27 14.73
N GLN A 63 4.62 -23.41 14.04
CA GLN A 63 5.83 -24.08 13.56
C GLN A 63 6.60 -23.22 12.55
N THR A 64 5.90 -22.50 11.68
CA THR A 64 6.53 -21.60 10.71
C THR A 64 7.13 -20.38 11.40
N GLN A 65 6.43 -19.84 12.41
CA GLN A 65 6.90 -18.73 13.24
C GLN A 65 8.17 -19.11 14.02
N SER A 66 8.21 -20.30 14.63
CA SER A 66 9.39 -20.76 15.36
C SER A 66 10.59 -20.94 14.43
N LYS A 67 10.39 -21.54 13.25
CA LYS A 67 11.43 -21.63 12.21
C LYS A 67 11.94 -20.25 11.82
N ARG A 68 11.06 -19.29 11.53
CA ARG A 68 11.42 -17.92 11.17
C ARG A 68 12.20 -17.20 12.29
N SER A 69 11.85 -17.43 13.56
CA SER A 69 12.55 -16.83 14.70
C SER A 69 14.00 -17.29 14.81
N THR A 70 14.32 -18.50 14.34
CA THR A 70 15.70 -19.03 14.33
C THR A 70 16.51 -18.64 13.09
N GLN A 71 15.85 -18.08 12.07
CA GLN A 71 16.50 -17.68 10.82
C GLN A 71 16.94 -16.22 10.90
N THR A 72 18.17 -15.94 10.49
CA THR A 72 18.65 -14.56 10.35
C THR A 72 17.79 -13.82 9.31
N PRO A 73 17.32 -12.59 9.60
CA PRO A 73 16.57 -11.80 8.63
C PRO A 73 17.39 -11.59 7.35
N VAL A 74 16.85 -12.02 6.21
CA VAL A 74 17.47 -11.77 4.91
C VAL A 74 17.21 -10.34 4.49
N SER A 75 18.26 -9.55 4.33
CA SER A 75 18.17 -8.21 3.74
C SER A 75 17.78 -8.35 2.26
N ARG A 76 16.62 -7.79 1.89
CA ARG A 76 16.18 -7.65 0.48
C ARG A 76 16.56 -6.28 -0.10
N ARG A 77 17.54 -5.59 0.49
CA ARG A 77 17.99 -4.31 -0.05
C ARG A 77 18.66 -4.57 -1.40
N VAL A 78 18.00 -4.14 -2.48
CA VAL A 78 18.52 -4.25 -3.85
C VAL A 78 19.45 -3.09 -4.22
N ASP A 79 19.35 -1.96 -3.51
CA ASP A 79 20.22 -0.79 -3.67
C ASP A 79 21.50 -0.97 -2.85
N THR A 80 22.40 -1.84 -3.30
CA THR A 80 23.70 -2.06 -2.63
C THR A 80 24.84 -1.22 -3.22
N GLN A 81 24.63 -0.59 -4.38
CA GLN A 81 25.64 0.22 -5.07
C GLN A 81 25.25 1.69 -4.97
N GLN A 82 26.11 2.50 -4.33
CA GLN A 82 25.92 3.94 -4.26
C GLN A 82 26.88 4.67 -5.24
N PRO A 83 26.40 5.69 -5.98
CA PRO A 83 25.02 6.18 -6.02
C PRO A 83 24.07 5.26 -6.82
N MET A 84 22.80 5.17 -6.40
CA MET A 84 21.75 4.40 -7.10
C MET A 84 21.52 4.89 -8.54
N PHE A 85 21.86 6.14 -8.82
CA PHE A 85 21.78 6.76 -10.14
C PHE A 85 23.09 7.47 -10.48
N ASN A 86 23.56 7.27 -11.71
CA ASN A 86 24.73 7.96 -12.25
C ASN A 86 24.38 9.29 -12.92
N SER A 87 23.10 9.60 -13.08
CA SER A 87 22.63 10.87 -13.63
C SER A 87 22.27 11.84 -12.52
N THR A 88 22.60 13.11 -12.74
CA THR A 88 22.14 14.20 -11.88
C THR A 88 20.61 14.25 -11.94
N ARG A 89 19.95 14.32 -10.77
CA ARG A 89 18.51 14.59 -10.68
C ARG A 89 18.17 15.80 -11.57
N ALA A 90 17.05 15.75 -12.28
CA ALA A 90 16.54 16.93 -12.96
C ALA A 90 16.40 18.07 -11.94
N SER A 91 17.23 19.10 -12.08
CA SER A 91 17.15 20.32 -11.28
C SER A 91 16.58 21.43 -12.16
N HIS A 92 15.54 22.10 -11.66
CA HIS A 92 15.06 23.34 -12.22
C HIS A 92 15.76 24.49 -11.48
N SER A 93 17.03 24.75 -11.80
CA SER A 93 17.66 26.00 -11.38
C SER A 93 17.24 27.11 -12.33
N GLY A 94 16.25 27.89 -11.90
CA GLY A 94 15.95 29.27 -12.31
C GLY A 94 16.26 29.68 -13.75
N SER A 95 15.22 29.75 -14.57
CA SER A 95 15.20 30.52 -15.82
C SER A 95 15.43 32.01 -15.55
N GLY A 96 16.47 32.59 -16.17
CA GLY A 96 16.70 34.03 -16.15
C GLY A 96 18.17 34.42 -15.96
N SER A 97 19.06 33.94 -16.82
CA SER A 97 20.41 34.49 -16.91
C SER A 97 20.34 35.81 -17.68
N PHE A 98 20.57 36.94 -17.00
CA PHE A 98 20.88 38.21 -17.68
C PHE A 98 22.26 38.08 -18.31
N ASP A 99 22.29 37.70 -19.59
CA ASP A 99 23.54 37.64 -20.35
C ASP A 99 24.11 39.06 -20.53
N SER A 100 25.43 39.18 -20.61
CA SER A 100 26.13 40.45 -20.78
C SER A 100 25.67 41.19 -22.04
N TRP A 101 25.25 40.43 -23.06
CA TRP A 101 24.65 40.95 -24.29
C TRP A 101 23.32 41.66 -24.09
N MET A 102 22.56 41.31 -23.06
CA MET A 102 21.28 41.95 -22.76
C MET A 102 21.48 43.40 -22.28
N PHE A 103 22.58 43.67 -21.57
CA PHE A 103 22.93 45.05 -21.19
C PHE A 103 23.33 45.90 -22.39
N VAL A 104 23.98 45.32 -23.40
CA VAL A 104 24.27 46.01 -24.67
C VAL A 104 22.97 46.36 -25.40
N LEU A 105 21.99 45.46 -25.39
CA LEU A 105 20.69 45.69 -26.04
C LEU A 105 19.85 46.74 -25.30
N LEU A 106 19.95 46.81 -23.96
CA LEU A 106 19.21 47.79 -23.14
C LEU A 106 19.85 49.18 -23.08
N LEU A 107 21.17 49.30 -23.31
CA LEU A 107 21.91 50.56 -23.31
C LEU A 107 21.32 51.65 -24.24
N PRO A 108 21.00 51.38 -25.52
CA PRO A 108 20.43 52.39 -26.40
C PRO A 108 19.02 52.83 -25.97
N MET A 109 18.19 51.92 -25.46
CA MET A 109 16.88 52.24 -24.88
C MET A 109 17.00 53.19 -23.67
N LEU A 110 18.01 52.98 -22.84
CA LEU A 110 18.26 53.83 -21.68
C LEU A 110 18.74 55.24 -22.08
N VAL A 111 19.56 55.35 -23.13
CA VAL A 111 19.99 56.66 -23.68
C VAL A 111 18.81 57.41 -24.32
N ILE A 112 17.97 56.70 -25.08
CA ILE A 112 16.79 57.27 -25.73
C ILE A 112 15.78 57.76 -24.69
N SER A 113 15.44 56.95 -23.68
CA SER A 113 14.50 57.33 -22.61
C SER A 113 14.99 58.53 -21.79
N ARG A 114 16.30 58.68 -21.58
CA ARG A 114 16.88 59.87 -20.93
C ARG A 114 16.82 61.13 -21.81
N ARG A 115 16.90 60.99 -23.13
CA ARG A 115 16.73 62.12 -24.07
C ARG A 115 15.30 62.62 -24.13
N PHE A 116 14.32 61.72 -24.10
CA PHE A 116 12.90 62.08 -24.07
C PHE A 116 12.44 62.72 -22.76
N ARG A 117 13.21 62.60 -21.68
CA ARG A 117 12.88 63.18 -20.37
C ARG A 117 13.44 64.60 -20.15
N LYS A 118 14.17 65.14 -21.13
CA LYS A 118 14.81 66.47 -21.08
C LYS A 118 14.22 67.47 -22.10
N TYR A 119 13.08 67.14 -22.71
CA TYR A 119 12.21 68.08 -23.42
C TYR A 119 10.89 68.22 -22.67
#